data_AF-A0A6G0UBS8-F1
#
_entry.id   AF-A0A6G0UBS8-F1
#
_cell.length_a   1.000
_cell.length_b   1.000
_cell.length_c   1.000
_cell.angle_alpha   90.00
_cell.angle_beta   90.00
_cell.angle_gamma   90.00
#
_symmetry.space_group_name_H-M   'P 1'
#
loop_
_entity.id
_entity.type
_entity.pdbx_description
1 polymer ?
#
loop_
_entity_poly.entity_id
_entity_poly.type
_entity_poly.pdbx_seq_one_letter_code
_entity_poly.pdbx_strand_id
1 'polypeptide(L)'
;LLQGGCRELIKSVLGDEKAAELKQLKESGASVDDIKAKIKELLGGVTDPHKQEIAKKYESACTKVFNVASSRRRRHDGNNDLDDFINNHLTWVTPQQLEEINKIKETEGRAGVEKKAQAFYQQTTGEKRDQATAELQEACRELMQEVLGDKFSEIAEMKASGSSKEDIYKKVEELIAEVTDEGKKKKAEAYKDGCRRLFGVASRKRRDHHHGNHTLDDYLQTHLKWVTSEQAEELKKLKADGKSSEELQKKVFEYYNAAEGETKAKATELLQGGCRELITSVIGEEKANEIKALKESGASKEELAKKVSEFVAEVTDEHKKE
;
A
#
# COMPACT_ATOMS: atom_id res chain seq x y z
N LEU A 1 -15.06 -21.75 -3.25
CA LEU A 1 -15.54 -21.57 -4.64
C LEU A 1 -14.38 -21.43 -5.64
N LEU A 2 -13.49 -20.44 -5.52
CA LEU A 2 -12.36 -20.24 -6.44
C LEU A 2 -11.34 -21.41 -6.52
N GLN A 3 -11.10 -22.13 -5.42
CA GLN A 3 -10.21 -23.30 -5.39
C GLN A 3 -10.75 -24.50 -6.20
N GLY A 4 -12.08 -24.64 -6.28
CA GLY A 4 -12.72 -25.67 -7.09
C GLY A 4 -12.50 -25.40 -8.58
N GLY A 5 -12.61 -24.13 -8.99
CA GLY A 5 -12.35 -23.70 -10.37
C GLY A 5 -10.93 -24.03 -10.84
N CYS A 6 -9.89 -23.71 -10.06
CA CYS A 6 -8.52 -24.06 -10.44
C CYS A 6 -8.23 -25.56 -10.44
N ARG A 7 -8.92 -26.35 -9.59
CA ARG A 7 -8.80 -27.81 -9.61
C ARG A 7 -9.43 -28.43 -10.86
N GLU A 8 -10.62 -27.98 -11.23
CA GLU A 8 -11.29 -28.45 -12.45
C GLU A 8 -10.53 -28.02 -13.72
N LEU A 9 -9.91 -26.84 -13.70
CA LEU A 9 -9.06 -26.37 -14.79
C LEU A 9 -7.75 -27.18 -14.90
N ILE A 10 -7.15 -27.55 -13.77
CA ILE A 10 -5.99 -28.45 -13.77
C ILE A 10 -6.36 -29.85 -14.27
N LYS A 11 -7.53 -30.38 -13.90
CA LYS A 11 -8.01 -31.66 -14.44
C LYS A 11 -8.27 -31.60 -15.93
N SER A 12 -8.84 -30.51 -16.45
CA SER A 12 -9.12 -30.37 -17.89
C SER A 12 -7.85 -30.24 -18.73
N VAL A 13 -6.80 -29.61 -18.19
CA VAL A 13 -5.51 -29.41 -18.86
C VAL A 13 -4.58 -30.61 -18.70
N LEU A 14 -4.44 -31.14 -17.49
CA LEU A 14 -3.44 -32.16 -17.14
C LEU A 14 -4.02 -33.58 -16.98
N GLY A 15 -5.35 -33.74 -16.93
CA GLY A 15 -6.01 -35.01 -16.64
C GLY A 15 -6.10 -35.31 -15.14
N ASP A 16 -7.00 -36.21 -14.77
CA ASP A 16 -7.31 -36.54 -13.37
C ASP A 16 -6.12 -37.13 -12.60
N GLU A 17 -5.26 -37.89 -13.27
CA GLU A 17 -4.09 -38.55 -12.67
C GLU A 17 -3.05 -37.52 -12.20
N LYS A 18 -2.63 -36.62 -13.09
CA LYS A 18 -1.70 -35.52 -12.77
C LYS A 18 -2.31 -34.51 -11.77
N ALA A 19 -3.63 -34.31 -11.82
CA ALA A 19 -4.33 -33.50 -10.83
C ALA A 19 -4.33 -34.16 -9.44
N ALA A 20 -4.42 -35.49 -9.37
CA ALA A 20 -4.31 -36.25 -8.14
C ALA A 20 -2.88 -36.22 -7.56
N GLU A 21 -1.85 -36.30 -8.39
CA GLU A 21 -0.46 -36.12 -7.97
C GLU A 21 -0.21 -34.75 -7.34
N LEU A 22 -0.68 -33.67 -7.98
CA LEU A 22 -0.59 -32.30 -7.42
C LEU A 22 -1.37 -32.17 -6.10
N LYS A 23 -2.50 -32.87 -5.98
CA LYS A 23 -3.26 -32.93 -4.73
C LYS A 23 -2.47 -33.65 -3.63
N GLN A 24 -1.86 -34.79 -3.94
CA GLN A 24 -1.03 -35.54 -2.99
C GLN A 24 0.21 -34.76 -2.56
N LEU A 25 0.90 -34.11 -3.48
CA LEU A 25 2.06 -33.25 -3.21
C LEU A 25 1.69 -32.06 -2.30
N LYS A 26 0.49 -31.51 -2.50
CA LYS A 26 -0.05 -30.48 -1.61
C LYS A 26 -0.41 -31.03 -0.22
N GLU A 27 -0.99 -32.23 -0.15
CA GLU A 27 -1.41 -32.87 1.11
C GLU A 27 -0.22 -33.39 1.92
N SER A 28 0.92 -33.69 1.28
CA SER A 28 2.18 -34.05 1.94
C SER A 28 2.94 -32.86 2.52
N GLY A 29 2.46 -31.63 2.31
CA GLY A 29 3.07 -30.42 2.88
C GLY A 29 4.24 -29.86 2.08
N ALA A 30 4.36 -30.16 0.78
CA ALA A 30 5.41 -29.60 -0.07
C ALA A 30 5.40 -28.05 -0.10
N SER A 31 6.57 -27.46 -0.34
CA SER A 31 6.71 -25.99 -0.40
C SER A 31 5.93 -25.42 -1.59
N VAL A 32 5.63 -24.11 -1.56
CA VAL A 32 4.97 -23.45 -2.72
C VAL A 32 5.82 -23.63 -3.97
N ASP A 33 7.14 -23.54 -3.83
CA ASP A 33 8.06 -23.58 -4.95
C ASP A 33 8.21 -24.99 -5.51
N ASP A 34 8.11 -26.04 -4.68
CA ASP A 34 8.01 -27.43 -5.16
C ASP A 34 6.71 -27.65 -5.94
N ILE A 35 5.60 -27.09 -5.45
CA ILE A 35 4.30 -27.18 -6.12
C ILE A 35 4.33 -26.39 -7.44
N LYS A 36 4.91 -25.19 -7.46
CA LYS A 36 5.09 -24.38 -8.69
C LYS A 36 6.01 -25.08 -9.68
N ALA A 37 7.13 -25.64 -9.22
CA ALA A 37 8.07 -26.38 -10.05
C ALA A 37 7.38 -27.60 -10.67
N LYS A 38 6.59 -28.35 -9.88
CA LYS A 38 5.84 -29.49 -10.39
C LYS A 38 4.76 -29.08 -11.38
N ILE A 39 4.03 -27.98 -11.13
CA ILE A 39 3.07 -27.44 -12.09
C ILE A 39 3.77 -27.05 -13.39
N LYS A 40 4.92 -26.37 -13.32
CA LYS A 40 5.70 -25.95 -14.50
C LYS A 40 6.22 -27.16 -15.30
N GLU A 41 6.70 -28.20 -14.62
CA GLU A 41 7.11 -29.48 -15.22
C GLU A 41 5.93 -30.14 -15.95
N LEU A 42 4.78 -30.26 -15.29
CA LEU A 42 3.59 -30.89 -15.85
C LEU A 42 3.01 -30.11 -17.03
N LEU A 43 3.04 -28.77 -16.97
CA LEU A 43 2.64 -27.88 -18.05
C LEU A 43 3.61 -27.92 -19.24
N GLY A 44 4.92 -28.09 -18.99
CA GLY A 44 5.93 -28.28 -20.03
C GLY A 44 5.73 -29.56 -20.85
N GLY A 45 5.07 -30.57 -20.26
CA GLY A 45 4.69 -31.81 -20.94
C GLY A 45 3.33 -31.78 -21.68
N VAL A 46 2.62 -30.63 -21.69
CA VAL A 46 1.35 -30.49 -22.42
C VAL A 46 1.65 -30.24 -23.89
N THR A 47 1.31 -31.18 -24.77
CA THR A 47 1.55 -31.08 -26.22
C THR A 47 0.35 -30.54 -27.00
N ASP A 48 -0.82 -30.44 -26.36
CA ASP A 48 -2.05 -29.93 -26.95
C ASP A 48 -2.05 -28.37 -26.97
N PRO A 49 -2.14 -27.73 -28.16
CA PRO A 49 -2.06 -26.27 -28.29
C PRO A 49 -3.15 -25.51 -27.53
N HIS A 50 -4.38 -26.05 -27.49
CA HIS A 50 -5.51 -25.43 -26.81
C HIS A 50 -5.34 -25.52 -25.29
N LYS A 51 -4.82 -26.64 -24.79
CA LYS A 51 -4.50 -26.81 -23.36
C LYS A 51 -3.32 -25.93 -22.92
N GLN A 52 -2.33 -25.70 -23.79
CA GLN A 52 -1.23 -24.78 -23.51
C GLN A 52 -1.71 -23.32 -23.36
N GLU A 53 -2.66 -22.89 -24.20
CA GLU A 53 -3.20 -21.54 -24.12
C GLU A 53 -4.01 -21.31 -22.83
N ILE A 54 -4.83 -22.29 -22.45
CA ILE A 54 -5.56 -22.27 -21.16
C ILE A 54 -4.57 -22.24 -20.00
N ALA A 55 -3.52 -23.06 -20.03
CA ALA A 55 -2.50 -23.05 -18.99
C ALA A 55 -1.86 -21.68 -18.82
N LYS A 56 -1.38 -21.06 -19.92
CA LYS A 56 -0.75 -19.72 -19.88
C LYS A 56 -1.69 -18.64 -19.36
N LYS A 57 -2.97 -18.68 -19.74
CA LYS A 57 -3.96 -17.68 -19.36
C LYS A 57 -4.29 -17.72 -17.86
N TYR A 58 -4.27 -18.89 -17.25
CA TYR A 58 -4.71 -19.09 -15.86
C TYR A 58 -3.58 -19.43 -14.88
N GLU A 59 -2.34 -19.58 -15.35
CA GLU A 59 -1.15 -19.89 -14.55
C GLU A 59 -0.97 -18.92 -13.38
N SER A 60 -0.98 -17.62 -13.65
CA SER A 60 -0.77 -16.58 -12.63
C SER A 60 -1.91 -16.54 -11.61
N ALA A 61 -3.16 -16.68 -12.08
CA ALA A 61 -4.35 -16.66 -11.25
C ALA A 61 -4.44 -17.90 -10.34
N CYS A 62 -4.19 -19.08 -10.88
CA CYS A 62 -4.23 -20.31 -10.11
C CYS A 62 -3.04 -20.41 -9.14
N THR A 63 -1.84 -19.97 -9.54
CA THR A 63 -0.68 -19.89 -8.64
C THR A 63 -1.00 -19.01 -7.42
N LYS A 64 -1.63 -17.85 -7.62
CA LYS A 64 -2.08 -16.97 -6.52
C LYS A 64 -3.12 -17.64 -5.62
N VAL A 65 -4.14 -18.30 -6.20
CA VAL A 65 -5.19 -19.00 -5.45
C VAL A 65 -4.63 -20.18 -4.63
N PHE A 66 -3.63 -20.89 -5.16
CA PHE A 66 -2.95 -21.96 -4.43
C PHE A 66 -2.06 -21.43 -3.30
N ASN A 67 -1.51 -20.22 -3.44
CA ASN A 67 -0.77 -19.57 -2.37
C ASN A 67 -1.68 -19.22 -1.18
N VAL A 68 -2.84 -18.60 -1.44
CA VAL A 68 -3.85 -18.23 -0.40
C VAL A 68 -4.39 -19.44 0.36
N ALA A 69 -4.51 -20.60 -0.31
CA ALA A 69 -4.97 -21.84 0.31
C ALA A 69 -3.94 -22.46 1.26
N SER A 70 -2.65 -22.22 1.02
CA SER A 70 -1.54 -22.78 1.79
C SER A 70 -1.35 -22.04 3.11
N SER A 71 -1.75 -20.76 3.17
CA SER A 71 -1.74 -19.95 4.40
C SER A 71 -2.64 -20.48 5.51
N ARG A 72 -3.68 -21.29 5.21
CA ARG A 72 -4.58 -21.84 6.25
C ARG A 72 -4.07 -23.12 6.92
N ARG A 73 -2.96 -23.72 6.45
CA ARG A 73 -2.43 -24.98 7.01
C ARG A 73 -0.90 -25.07 7.08
N ARG A 74 -0.15 -23.98 6.94
CA ARG A 74 1.30 -24.06 7.19
C ARG A 74 1.62 -23.85 8.66
N ARG A 75 2.11 -24.93 9.26
CA ARG A 75 3.06 -24.84 10.36
C ARG A 75 4.27 -24.03 9.89
N HIS A 76 4.76 -23.22 10.81
CA HIS A 76 5.82 -22.22 10.71
C HIS A 76 7.09 -22.79 10.05
N ASP A 77 7.39 -22.37 8.82
CA ASP A 77 8.72 -22.48 8.20
C ASP A 77 9.20 -21.07 7.85
N GLY A 78 10.22 -20.59 8.57
CA GLY A 78 10.65 -19.19 8.59
C GLY A 78 11.20 -18.60 7.28
N ASN A 79 11.36 -19.41 6.22
CA ASN A 79 11.88 -18.94 4.93
C ASN A 79 10.77 -18.41 4.00
N ASN A 80 9.58 -19.03 4.01
CA ASN A 80 8.41 -18.52 3.26
C ASN A 80 7.92 -17.17 3.82
N ASP A 81 8.08 -16.94 5.13
CA ASP A 81 7.73 -15.67 5.79
C ASP A 81 8.61 -14.50 5.30
N LEU A 82 9.85 -14.77 4.89
CA LEU A 82 10.76 -13.73 4.41
C LEU A 82 10.50 -13.35 2.95
N ASP A 83 10.20 -14.34 2.10
CA ASP A 83 9.79 -14.06 0.71
C ASP A 83 8.46 -13.33 0.64
N ASP A 84 7.48 -13.74 1.45
CA ASP A 84 6.20 -13.05 1.52
C ASP A 84 6.40 -11.61 2.01
N PHE A 85 7.28 -11.38 3.00
CA PHE A 85 7.61 -10.03 3.45
C PHE A 85 8.24 -9.16 2.35
N ILE A 86 9.23 -9.69 1.63
CA ILE A 86 9.91 -8.96 0.56
C ILE A 86 8.92 -8.60 -0.56
N ASN A 87 8.05 -9.53 -0.94
CA ASN A 87 7.12 -9.32 -2.05
C ASN A 87 5.95 -8.39 -1.71
N ASN A 88 5.50 -8.37 -0.44
CA ASN A 88 4.31 -7.61 -0.05
C ASN A 88 4.60 -6.28 0.64
N HIS A 89 5.76 -6.12 1.28
CA HIS A 89 6.05 -4.93 2.11
C HIS A 89 7.31 -4.16 1.71
N LEU A 90 8.04 -4.63 0.69
CA LEU A 90 9.18 -3.92 0.11
C LEU A 90 8.93 -3.52 -1.34
N THR A 91 7.68 -3.30 -1.75
CA THR A 91 7.36 -2.96 -3.16
C THR A 91 7.85 -1.56 -3.56
N TRP A 92 8.18 -0.73 -2.58
CA TRP A 92 8.77 0.60 -2.75
C TRP A 92 10.26 0.57 -3.13
N VAL A 93 10.96 -0.57 -3.04
CA VAL A 93 12.37 -0.67 -3.49
C VAL A 93 12.45 -0.80 -5.01
N THR A 94 13.56 -0.34 -5.61
CA THR A 94 13.75 -0.51 -7.06
C THR A 94 14.06 -1.97 -7.42
N PRO A 95 13.89 -2.42 -8.68
CA PRO A 95 14.27 -3.77 -9.09
C PRO A 95 15.74 -4.12 -8.80
N GLN A 96 16.65 -3.14 -8.91
CA GLN A 96 18.06 -3.30 -8.57
C GLN A 96 18.26 -3.49 -7.06
N GLN A 97 17.56 -2.69 -6.23
CA GLN A 97 17.57 -2.83 -4.77
C GLN A 97 16.96 -4.16 -4.32
N LEU A 98 15.95 -4.65 -5.03
CA LEU A 98 15.33 -5.95 -4.77
C LEU A 98 16.30 -7.11 -5.05
N GLU A 99 17.09 -7.03 -6.13
CA GLU A 99 18.13 -8.01 -6.42
C GLU A 99 19.21 -8.03 -5.31
N GLU A 100 19.60 -6.86 -4.81
CA GLU A 100 20.51 -6.77 -3.65
C GLU A 100 19.91 -7.39 -2.39
N ILE A 101 18.62 -7.14 -2.11
CA ILE A 101 17.89 -7.75 -0.99
C ILE A 101 17.86 -9.27 -1.13
N ASN A 102 17.60 -9.80 -2.33
CA ASN A 102 17.59 -11.24 -2.57
C ASN A 102 18.97 -11.87 -2.39
N LYS A 103 20.06 -11.19 -2.79
CA LYS A 103 21.43 -11.66 -2.51
C LYS A 103 21.71 -11.70 -1.01
N ILE A 104 21.35 -10.64 -0.29
CA ILE A 104 21.51 -10.55 1.17
C ILE A 104 20.64 -11.59 1.88
N LYS A 105 19.45 -11.89 1.38
CA LYS A 105 18.59 -12.95 1.91
C LYS A 105 19.31 -14.30 1.91
N GLU A 106 19.97 -14.67 0.81
CA GLU A 106 20.68 -15.96 0.71
C GLU A 106 21.93 -16.01 1.61
N THR A 107 22.62 -14.89 1.82
CA THR A 107 23.89 -14.87 2.58
C THR A 107 23.74 -14.56 4.06
N GLU A 108 22.85 -13.63 4.41
CA GLU A 108 22.69 -13.06 5.76
C GLU A 108 21.27 -13.29 6.33
N GLY A 109 20.36 -13.86 5.56
CA GLY A 109 19.00 -14.16 5.98
C GLY A 109 18.19 -12.92 6.37
N ARG A 110 17.21 -13.13 7.26
CA ARG A 110 16.23 -12.10 7.67
C ARG A 110 16.87 -10.84 8.28
N ALA A 111 17.89 -11.02 9.13
CA ALA A 111 18.57 -9.89 9.78
C ALA A 111 19.31 -9.02 8.76
N GLY A 112 19.93 -9.64 7.75
CA GLY A 112 20.54 -8.91 6.64
C GLY A 112 19.51 -8.13 5.82
N VAL A 113 18.39 -8.78 5.47
CA VAL A 113 17.29 -8.14 4.72
C VAL A 113 16.74 -6.95 5.49
N GLU A 114 16.51 -7.07 6.79
CA GLU A 114 16.04 -5.97 7.64
C GLU A 114 17.02 -4.78 7.61
N LYS A 115 18.31 -5.04 7.84
CA LYS A 115 19.34 -4.00 7.83
C LYS A 115 19.41 -3.29 6.47
N LYS A 116 19.31 -4.05 5.38
CA LYS A 116 19.36 -3.53 4.01
C LYS A 116 18.09 -2.73 3.68
N ALA A 117 16.92 -3.23 4.03
CA ALA A 117 15.64 -2.53 3.87
C ALA A 117 15.64 -1.22 4.66
N GLN A 118 16.16 -1.21 5.89
CA GLN A 118 16.31 0.01 6.68
C GLN A 118 17.23 1.04 6.02
N ALA A 119 18.36 0.59 5.45
CA ALA A 119 19.29 1.47 4.73
C ALA A 119 18.63 2.09 3.48
N PHE A 120 17.87 1.31 2.70
CA PHE A 120 17.12 1.85 1.57
C PHE A 120 16.00 2.78 2.01
N TYR A 121 15.30 2.45 3.10
CA TYR A 121 14.28 3.30 3.67
C TYR A 121 14.87 4.67 3.97
N GLN A 122 16.00 4.75 4.68
CA GLN A 122 16.71 5.99 5.01
C GLN A 122 17.08 6.88 3.82
N GLN A 123 17.20 6.32 2.61
CA GLN A 123 17.50 7.08 1.38
C GLN A 123 16.24 7.62 0.69
N THR A 124 15.04 7.16 1.07
CA THR A 124 13.79 7.62 0.45
C THR A 124 13.37 9.01 0.95
N THR A 125 12.69 9.79 0.13
CA THR A 125 12.11 11.10 0.51
C THR A 125 10.75 11.28 -0.18
N GLY A 126 9.97 12.26 0.27
CA GLY A 126 8.67 12.61 -0.33
C GLY A 126 7.71 11.43 -0.43
N GLU A 127 7.00 11.31 -1.57
CA GLU A 127 5.99 10.28 -1.84
C GLU A 127 6.53 8.86 -1.67
N LYS A 128 7.80 8.62 -2.04
CA LYS A 128 8.43 7.30 -1.89
C LYS A 128 8.69 6.93 -0.43
N ARG A 129 9.02 7.92 0.42
CA ARG A 129 9.12 7.74 1.88
C ARG A 129 7.75 7.44 2.49
N ASP A 130 6.70 8.12 2.02
CA ASP A 130 5.34 7.90 2.51
C ASP A 130 4.86 6.48 2.18
N GLN A 131 5.08 6.03 0.94
CA GLN A 131 4.79 4.64 0.52
C GLN A 131 5.55 3.63 1.39
N ALA A 132 6.86 3.78 1.53
CA ALA A 132 7.68 2.88 2.33
C ALA A 132 7.26 2.85 3.81
N THR A 133 6.88 4.01 4.37
CA THR A 133 6.37 4.10 5.74
C THR A 133 5.04 3.34 5.88
N ALA A 134 4.13 3.47 4.93
CA ALA A 134 2.83 2.80 4.97
C ALA A 134 2.97 1.26 4.90
N GLU A 135 3.76 0.75 3.95
CA GLU A 135 4.00 -0.69 3.77
C GLU A 135 4.69 -1.30 5.00
N LEU A 136 5.72 -0.62 5.55
CA LEU A 136 6.42 -1.11 6.74
C LEU A 136 5.55 -1.02 8.01
N GLN A 137 4.67 -0.01 8.13
CA GLN A 137 3.70 0.05 9.21
C GLN A 137 2.65 -1.06 9.12
N GLU A 138 2.26 -1.47 7.91
CA GLU A 138 1.36 -2.60 7.68
C GLU A 138 2.03 -3.92 8.09
N ALA A 139 3.27 -4.16 7.67
CA ALA A 139 4.05 -5.31 8.13
C ALA A 139 4.15 -5.38 9.67
N CYS A 140 4.35 -4.23 10.32
CA CYS A 140 4.34 -4.15 11.78
C CYS A 140 2.99 -4.49 12.40
N ARG A 141 1.86 -4.13 11.76
CA ARG A 141 0.52 -4.50 12.26
C ARG A 141 0.30 -6.00 12.12
N GLU A 142 0.61 -6.58 10.96
CA GLU A 142 0.47 -8.02 10.71
C GLU A 142 1.32 -8.84 11.69
N LEU A 143 2.57 -8.41 11.92
CA LEU A 143 3.46 -9.02 12.89
C LEU A 143 2.86 -8.98 14.31
N MET A 144 2.40 -7.81 14.75
CA MET A 144 1.83 -7.67 16.10
C MET A 144 0.53 -8.45 16.25
N GLN A 145 -0.27 -8.56 15.20
CA GLN A 145 -1.46 -9.40 15.18
C GLN A 145 -1.11 -10.90 15.24
N GLU A 146 -0.06 -11.35 14.55
CA GLU A 146 0.43 -12.74 14.63
C GLU A 146 0.92 -13.08 16.05
N VAL A 147 1.68 -12.16 16.66
CA VAL A 147 2.27 -12.33 18.00
C VAL A 147 1.19 -12.30 19.08
N LEU A 148 0.35 -11.26 19.09
CA LEU A 148 -0.59 -10.99 20.18
C LEU A 148 -1.95 -11.70 19.99
N GLY A 149 -2.27 -12.14 18.78
CA GLY A 149 -3.54 -12.77 18.47
C GLY A 149 -4.72 -11.84 18.79
N ASP A 150 -5.71 -12.38 19.51
CA ASP A 150 -6.93 -11.67 19.86
C ASP A 150 -6.66 -10.41 20.70
N LYS A 151 -5.59 -10.41 21.52
CA LYS A 151 -5.23 -9.24 22.35
C LYS A 151 -4.80 -8.02 21.52
N PHE A 152 -4.53 -8.19 20.22
CA PHE A 152 -4.25 -7.06 19.33
C PHE A 152 -5.46 -6.11 19.19
N SER A 153 -6.70 -6.57 19.39
CA SER A 153 -7.88 -5.70 19.33
C SER A 153 -7.85 -4.59 20.37
N GLU A 154 -7.26 -4.84 21.55
CA GLU A 154 -7.10 -3.82 22.60
C GLU A 154 -6.27 -2.62 22.11
N ILE A 155 -5.25 -2.88 21.28
CA ILE A 155 -4.42 -1.84 20.66
C ILE A 155 -5.22 -1.02 19.64
N ALA A 156 -6.07 -1.69 18.85
CA ALA A 156 -6.93 -1.03 17.88
C ALA A 156 -7.97 -0.13 18.57
N GLU A 157 -8.57 -0.60 19.66
CA GLU A 157 -9.51 0.16 20.48
C GLU A 157 -8.87 1.39 21.12
N MET A 158 -7.68 1.24 21.72
CA MET A 158 -6.92 2.38 22.28
C MET A 158 -6.61 3.43 21.22
N LYS A 159 -6.23 2.99 20.01
CA LYS A 159 -6.01 3.90 18.89
C LYS A 159 -7.30 4.63 18.48
N ALA A 160 -8.43 3.93 18.46
CA ALA A 160 -9.74 4.51 18.10
C ALA A 160 -10.27 5.47 19.18
N SER A 161 -10.00 5.22 20.46
CA SER A 161 -10.34 6.12 21.57
C SER A 161 -9.42 7.34 21.69
N GLY A 162 -8.43 7.49 20.80
CA GLY A 162 -7.50 8.61 20.80
C GLY A 162 -6.44 8.53 21.91
N SER A 163 -6.12 7.34 22.42
CA SER A 163 -5.03 7.16 23.37
C SER A 163 -3.70 7.66 22.80
N SER A 164 -2.85 8.20 23.67
CA SER A 164 -1.55 8.70 23.24
C SER A 164 -0.70 7.57 22.66
N LYS A 165 0.23 7.90 21.77
CA LYS A 165 1.17 6.91 21.23
C LYS A 165 1.97 6.23 22.34
N GLU A 166 2.31 6.95 23.40
CA GLU A 166 3.05 6.40 24.55
C GLU A 166 2.24 5.37 25.32
N ASP A 167 0.94 5.62 25.53
CA ASP A 167 0.05 4.67 26.20
C ASP A 167 -0.14 3.40 25.37
N ILE A 168 -0.30 3.56 24.05
CA ILE A 168 -0.36 2.43 23.12
C ILE A 168 0.94 1.62 23.17
N TYR A 169 2.11 2.27 23.22
CA TYR A 169 3.38 1.56 23.30
C TYR A 169 3.55 0.79 24.62
N LYS A 170 3.19 1.40 25.76
CA LYS A 170 3.20 0.69 27.05
C LYS A 170 2.31 -0.53 27.02
N LYS A 171 1.10 -0.40 26.45
CA LYS A 171 0.18 -1.52 26.31
C LYS A 171 0.76 -2.63 25.42
N VAL A 172 1.41 -2.29 24.31
CA VAL A 172 2.09 -3.28 23.46
C VAL A 172 3.19 -4.01 24.24
N GLU A 173 3.99 -3.32 25.05
CA GLU A 173 5.02 -3.94 25.89
C GLU A 173 4.43 -4.89 26.93
N GLU A 174 3.35 -4.49 27.61
CA GLU A 174 2.60 -5.35 28.55
C GLU A 174 2.09 -6.62 27.85
N LEU A 175 1.45 -6.46 26.69
CA LEU A 175 0.91 -7.58 25.93
C LEU A 175 2.00 -8.53 25.41
N ILE A 176 3.15 -8.00 24.99
CA ILE A 176 4.32 -8.80 24.59
C ILE A 176 4.88 -9.59 25.79
N ALA A 177 4.94 -8.99 26.98
CA ALA A 177 5.43 -9.65 28.18
C ALA A 177 4.56 -10.86 28.57
N GLU A 178 3.25 -10.78 28.32
CA GLU A 178 2.27 -11.84 28.54
C GLU A 178 2.28 -12.96 27.48
N VAL A 179 3.02 -12.79 26.37
CA VAL A 179 3.15 -13.84 25.35
C VAL A 179 3.92 -15.03 25.93
N THR A 180 3.29 -16.19 25.94
CA THR A 180 3.86 -17.45 26.45
C THR A 180 4.63 -18.23 25.39
N ASP A 181 4.38 -17.97 24.10
CA ASP A 181 5.12 -18.58 22.99
C ASP A 181 6.48 -17.89 22.84
N GLU A 182 7.55 -18.60 23.20
CA GLU A 182 8.93 -18.12 23.13
C GLU A 182 9.36 -17.67 21.73
N GLY A 183 8.83 -18.29 20.67
CA GLY A 183 9.12 -17.93 19.28
C GLY A 183 8.49 -16.58 18.93
N LYS A 184 7.20 -16.41 19.23
CA LYS A 184 6.47 -15.15 19.03
C LYS A 184 7.04 -14.03 19.89
N LYS A 185 7.39 -14.32 21.14
CA LYS A 185 8.02 -13.36 22.07
C LYS A 185 9.36 -12.87 21.53
N LYS A 186 10.23 -13.76 21.06
CA LYS A 186 11.49 -13.37 20.41
C LYS A 186 11.27 -12.54 19.15
N LYS A 187 10.28 -12.88 18.32
CA LYS A 187 9.90 -12.10 17.13
C LYS A 187 9.46 -10.69 17.54
N ALA A 188 8.59 -10.56 18.53
CA ALA A 188 8.10 -9.28 19.03
C ALA A 188 9.23 -8.40 19.60
N GLU A 189 10.11 -8.99 20.40
CA GLU A 189 11.28 -8.32 20.98
C GLU A 189 12.26 -7.82 19.91
N ALA A 190 12.48 -8.59 18.84
CA ALA A 190 13.36 -8.17 17.74
C ALA A 190 12.81 -6.95 16.98
N TYR A 191 11.49 -6.86 16.81
CA TYR A 191 10.87 -5.87 15.92
C TYR A 191 10.21 -4.68 16.64
N LYS A 192 9.95 -4.76 17.95
CA LYS A 192 9.20 -3.73 18.69
C LYS A 192 9.79 -2.32 18.52
N ASP A 193 11.12 -2.19 18.58
CA ASP A 193 11.79 -0.89 18.43
C ASP A 193 11.77 -0.37 16.99
N GLY A 194 11.81 -1.28 16.01
CA GLY A 194 11.62 -0.95 14.60
C GLY A 194 10.21 -0.40 14.34
N CYS A 195 9.20 -1.13 14.82
CA CYS A 195 7.80 -0.74 14.69
C CYS A 195 7.49 0.56 15.45
N ARG A 196 7.98 0.71 16.69
CA ARG A 196 7.86 1.96 17.46
C ARG A 196 8.41 3.16 16.69
N ARG A 197 9.58 3.00 16.06
CA ARG A 197 10.17 4.07 15.23
C ARG A 197 9.27 4.37 14.03
N LEU A 198 8.76 3.37 13.31
CA LEU A 198 7.89 3.57 12.14
C LEU A 198 6.55 4.25 12.46
N PHE A 199 5.93 3.96 13.61
CA PHE A 199 4.73 4.66 14.08
C PHE A 199 5.03 6.03 14.73
N GLY A 200 6.27 6.20 15.20
CA GLY A 200 6.82 7.46 15.70
C GLY A 200 7.21 8.44 14.58
N VAL A 201 7.60 7.95 13.40
CA VAL A 201 7.77 8.78 12.21
C VAL A 201 6.44 9.49 11.99
N ALA A 202 6.48 10.82 11.96
CA ALA A 202 5.33 11.61 11.59
C ALA A 202 4.94 11.22 10.16
N SER A 203 4.00 10.29 10.03
CA SER A 203 3.40 9.94 8.76
C SER A 203 2.81 11.22 8.21
N ARG A 204 3.42 11.80 7.18
CA ARG A 204 2.82 12.89 6.41
C ARG A 204 1.76 12.27 5.50
N LYS A 205 0.74 11.64 6.10
CA LYS A 205 -0.55 11.11 5.56
C LYS A 205 -0.93 9.86 6.35
N ARG A 206 -2.16 9.63 6.78
CA ARG A 206 -3.43 10.28 6.51
C ARG A 206 -3.80 11.12 7.73
N ARG A 207 -3.81 12.45 7.61
CA ARG A 207 -4.75 13.19 8.48
C ARG A 207 -6.12 12.66 8.11
N ASP A 208 -6.97 12.57 9.12
CA ASP A 208 -8.39 12.27 8.97
C ASP A 208 -8.92 12.77 7.63
N HIS A 209 -9.81 11.96 7.05
CA HIS A 209 -10.80 12.47 6.14
C HIS A 209 -11.55 13.59 6.86
N HIS A 210 -11.01 14.81 6.79
CA HIS A 210 -11.76 16.00 7.07
C HIS A 210 -12.76 16.09 5.91
N HIS A 211 -13.88 15.37 6.07
CA HIS A 211 -15.18 15.79 5.55
C HIS A 211 -15.63 17.08 6.27
N GLY A 212 -14.70 17.99 6.54
CA GLY A 212 -14.88 19.19 7.32
C GLY A 212 -14.71 20.36 6.39
N ASN A 213 -15.80 20.71 5.70
CA ASN A 213 -16.06 22.04 5.16
C ASN A 213 -14.92 22.64 4.31
N HIS A 214 -15.06 22.62 2.97
CA HIS A 214 -14.19 23.29 1.98
C HIS A 214 -14.17 24.81 2.15
N THR A 215 -13.60 25.28 3.26
CA THR A 215 -13.51 26.69 3.62
C THR A 215 -12.11 27.20 3.28
N LEU A 216 -12.04 28.46 2.88
CA LEU A 216 -10.77 29.13 2.56
C LEU A 216 -9.75 29.03 3.71
N ASP A 217 -10.19 29.13 4.96
CA ASP A 217 -9.29 29.02 6.11
C ASP A 217 -8.64 27.64 6.22
N ASP A 218 -9.38 26.57 5.93
CA ASP A 218 -8.82 25.21 5.87
C ASP A 218 -7.77 25.10 4.76
N TYR A 219 -8.07 25.62 3.57
CA TYR A 219 -7.11 25.66 2.46
C TYR A 219 -5.84 26.45 2.82
N LEU A 220 -5.96 27.60 3.49
CA LEU A 220 -4.82 28.39 3.97
C LEU A 220 -3.95 27.62 4.99
N GLN A 221 -4.57 26.74 5.78
CA GLN A 221 -3.87 25.88 6.74
C GLN A 221 -3.42 24.53 6.16
N THR A 222 -3.73 24.20 4.91
CA THR A 222 -3.34 22.94 4.28
C THR A 222 -2.63 23.20 2.95
N HIS A 223 -3.41 23.30 1.86
CA HIS A 223 -2.96 23.30 0.47
C HIS A 223 -2.38 24.64 0.01
N LEU A 224 -2.66 25.73 0.73
CA LEU A 224 -2.18 27.08 0.47
C LEU A 224 -1.16 27.58 1.50
N LYS A 225 -0.60 26.69 2.34
CA LYS A 225 0.45 27.04 3.34
C LYS A 225 1.73 27.64 2.78
N TRP A 226 1.88 27.68 1.46
CA TRP A 226 3.02 28.25 0.76
C TRP A 226 2.84 29.74 0.45
N VAL A 227 1.62 30.28 0.55
CA VAL A 227 1.38 31.73 0.40
C VAL A 227 1.88 32.46 1.65
N THR A 228 2.26 33.72 1.49
CA THR A 228 2.69 34.55 2.62
C THR A 228 1.51 34.94 3.51
N SER A 229 1.77 35.36 4.74
CA SER A 229 0.72 35.86 5.64
C SER A 229 -0.05 37.04 5.02
N GLU A 230 0.62 37.91 4.27
CA GLU A 230 -0.02 39.04 3.59
C GLU A 230 -0.96 38.57 2.47
N GLN A 231 -0.54 37.60 1.66
CA GLN A 231 -1.37 37.00 0.61
C GLN A 231 -2.56 36.24 1.19
N ALA A 232 -2.37 35.54 2.32
CA ALA A 232 -3.45 34.86 3.02
C ALA A 232 -4.53 35.85 3.52
N GLU A 233 -4.13 36.99 4.08
CA GLU A 233 -5.05 38.03 4.52
C GLU A 233 -5.75 38.72 3.33
N GLU A 234 -5.07 38.89 2.20
CA GLU A 234 -5.69 39.38 0.96
C GLU A 234 -6.79 38.42 0.47
N LEU A 235 -6.53 37.11 0.46
CA LEU A 235 -7.53 36.10 0.10
C LEU A 235 -8.73 36.10 1.06
N LYS A 236 -8.51 36.25 2.36
CA LYS A 236 -9.60 36.36 3.34
C LYS A 236 -10.46 37.60 3.12
N LYS A 237 -9.83 38.75 2.84
CA LYS A 237 -10.54 39.99 2.51
C LYS A 237 -11.40 39.83 1.27
N LEU A 238 -10.84 39.28 0.18
CA LEU A 238 -11.60 39.01 -1.03
C LEU A 238 -12.82 38.12 -0.76
N LYS A 239 -12.66 37.08 0.05
CA LYS A 239 -13.80 36.24 0.47
C LYS A 239 -14.83 37.00 1.30
N ALA A 240 -14.40 37.84 2.24
CA ALA A 240 -15.28 38.66 3.06
C ALA A 240 -16.05 39.71 2.22
N ASP A 241 -15.42 40.21 1.15
CA ASP A 241 -16.01 41.11 0.17
C ASP A 241 -16.99 40.41 -0.80
N GLY A 242 -17.26 39.11 -0.58
CA GLY A 242 -18.22 38.34 -1.37
C GLY A 242 -17.69 37.89 -2.72
N LYS A 243 -16.37 37.89 -2.93
CA LYS A 243 -15.77 37.39 -4.18
C LYS A 243 -16.02 35.91 -4.36
N SER A 244 -16.23 35.52 -5.61
CA SER A 244 -16.50 34.14 -5.99
C SER A 244 -15.29 33.23 -5.76
N SER A 245 -15.52 31.92 -5.65
CA SER A 245 -14.47 30.92 -5.57
C SER A 245 -13.53 30.97 -6.78
N GLU A 246 -14.05 31.30 -7.98
CA GLU A 246 -13.26 31.45 -9.20
C GLU A 246 -12.30 32.64 -9.11
N GLU A 247 -12.75 33.78 -8.59
CA GLU A 247 -11.89 34.95 -8.38
C GLU A 247 -10.78 34.67 -7.35
N LEU A 248 -11.10 33.94 -6.27
CA LEU A 248 -10.11 33.49 -5.29
C LEU A 248 -9.10 32.52 -5.91
N GLN A 249 -9.57 31.54 -6.68
CA GLN A 249 -8.72 30.58 -7.37
C GLN A 249 -7.76 31.27 -8.35
N LYS A 250 -8.28 32.23 -9.13
CA LYS A 250 -7.46 33.05 -10.02
C LYS A 250 -6.34 33.76 -9.26
N LYS A 251 -6.67 34.36 -8.11
CA LYS A 251 -5.68 35.05 -7.27
C LYS A 251 -4.61 34.11 -6.71
N VAL A 252 -5.00 32.91 -6.28
CA VAL A 252 -4.05 31.87 -5.86
C VAL A 252 -3.11 31.49 -7.00
N PHE A 253 -3.61 31.33 -8.23
CA PHE A 253 -2.77 31.02 -9.39
C PHE A 253 -1.85 32.18 -9.80
N GLU A 254 -2.26 33.44 -9.59
CA GLU A 254 -1.36 34.59 -9.75
C GLU A 254 -0.16 34.48 -8.80
N TYR A 255 -0.38 34.19 -7.51
CA TYR A 255 0.72 33.96 -6.56
C TYR A 255 1.59 32.77 -6.94
N TYR A 256 0.98 31.69 -7.44
CA TYR A 256 1.71 30.49 -7.85
C TYR A 256 2.62 30.76 -9.05
N ASN A 257 2.12 31.51 -10.03
CA ASN A 257 2.89 31.87 -11.22
C ASN A 257 4.05 32.79 -10.87
N ALA A 258 3.85 33.72 -9.93
CA ALA A 258 4.87 34.61 -9.40
C ALA A 258 5.88 33.92 -8.45
N ALA A 259 5.55 32.74 -7.91
CA ALA A 259 6.47 31.99 -7.05
C ALA A 259 7.64 31.41 -7.85
N GLU A 260 8.82 31.38 -7.23
CA GLU A 260 10.05 30.83 -7.81
C GLU A 260 10.78 29.93 -6.80
N GLY A 261 11.75 29.15 -7.29
CA GLY A 261 12.61 28.30 -6.47
C GLY A 261 11.86 27.31 -5.57
N GLU A 262 12.29 27.22 -4.31
CA GLU A 262 11.74 26.31 -3.31
C GLU A 262 10.26 26.58 -3.00
N THR A 263 9.85 27.86 -3.00
CA THR A 263 8.45 28.25 -2.81
C THR A 263 7.57 27.69 -3.91
N LYS A 264 8.00 27.76 -5.18
CA LYS A 264 7.24 27.19 -6.31
C LYS A 264 7.16 25.67 -6.23
N ALA A 265 8.25 25.00 -5.83
CA ALA A 265 8.26 23.55 -5.64
C ALA A 265 7.27 23.11 -4.55
N LYS A 266 7.30 23.78 -3.39
CA LYS A 266 6.37 23.55 -2.27
C LYS A 266 4.93 23.85 -2.66
N ALA A 267 4.69 24.95 -3.38
CA ALA A 267 3.37 25.30 -3.89
C ALA A 267 2.83 24.23 -4.84
N THR A 268 3.67 23.73 -5.75
CA THR A 268 3.30 22.65 -6.68
C THR A 268 2.90 21.39 -5.93
N GLU A 269 3.70 20.96 -4.95
CA GLU A 269 3.41 19.76 -4.16
C GLU A 269 2.08 19.87 -3.40
N LEU A 270 1.87 21.00 -2.72
CA LEU A 270 0.67 21.24 -1.92
C LEU A 270 -0.58 21.39 -2.79
N LEU A 271 -0.52 22.15 -3.89
CA LEU A 271 -1.64 22.30 -4.83
C LEU A 271 -2.00 20.97 -5.50
N GLN A 272 -1.01 20.15 -5.89
CA GLN A 272 -1.29 18.81 -6.40
C GLN A 272 -1.93 17.91 -5.34
N GLY A 273 -1.58 18.09 -4.07
CA GLY A 273 -2.26 17.44 -2.93
C GLY A 273 -3.74 17.81 -2.87
N GLY A 274 -4.04 19.11 -2.84
CA GLY A 274 -5.40 19.63 -2.81
C GLY A 274 -6.23 19.23 -4.03
N CYS A 275 -5.65 19.27 -5.24
CA CYS A 275 -6.32 18.79 -6.45
C CYS A 275 -6.66 17.30 -6.37
N ARG A 276 -5.77 16.46 -5.80
CA ARG A 276 -6.06 15.03 -5.61
C ARG A 276 -7.22 14.80 -4.66
N GLU A 277 -7.26 15.53 -3.55
CA GLU A 277 -8.37 15.44 -2.58
C GLU A 277 -9.69 15.89 -3.21
N LEU A 278 -9.68 17.02 -3.92
CA LEU A 278 -10.86 17.54 -4.62
C LEU A 278 -11.36 16.59 -5.72
N ILE A 279 -10.46 16.09 -6.58
CA ILE A 279 -10.84 15.11 -7.60
C ILE A 279 -11.47 13.89 -6.91
N THR A 280 -10.87 13.39 -5.84
CA THR A 280 -11.40 12.23 -5.10
C THR A 280 -12.80 12.49 -4.52
N SER A 281 -13.08 13.69 -4.01
CA SER A 281 -14.42 14.02 -3.50
C SER A 281 -15.47 14.15 -4.62
N VAL A 282 -15.05 14.61 -5.80
CA VAL A 282 -15.88 14.79 -7.00
C VAL A 282 -16.22 13.44 -7.64
N ILE A 283 -15.21 12.65 -8.02
CA ILE A 283 -15.40 11.40 -8.79
C ILE A 283 -15.50 10.14 -7.92
N GLY A 284 -15.23 10.23 -6.63
CA GLY A 284 -15.20 9.11 -5.70
C GLY A 284 -13.86 8.37 -5.63
N GLU A 285 -13.66 7.62 -4.54
CA GLU A 285 -12.40 6.93 -4.23
C GLU A 285 -12.04 5.83 -5.24
N GLU A 286 -13.04 5.11 -5.77
CA GLU A 286 -12.84 4.05 -6.77
C GLU A 286 -12.21 4.61 -8.06
N LYS A 287 -12.83 5.62 -8.67
CA LYS A 287 -12.32 6.27 -9.88
C LYS A 287 -11.01 7.01 -9.66
N ALA A 288 -10.80 7.58 -8.46
CA ALA A 288 -9.52 8.19 -8.10
C ALA A 288 -8.37 7.16 -8.04
N ASN A 289 -8.65 5.96 -7.51
CA ASN A 289 -7.69 4.86 -7.49
C ASN A 289 -7.37 4.35 -8.91
N GLU A 290 -8.33 4.36 -9.84
CA GLU A 290 -8.08 4.05 -11.25
C GLU A 290 -7.13 5.04 -11.92
N ILE A 291 -7.33 6.35 -11.70
CA ILE A 291 -6.40 7.38 -12.22
C ILE A 291 -5.00 7.17 -11.62
N LYS A 292 -4.92 6.83 -10.33
CA LYS A 292 -3.66 6.56 -9.66
C LYS A 292 -2.95 5.35 -10.29
N ALA A 293 -3.67 4.25 -10.51
CA ALA A 293 -3.13 3.05 -11.16
C ALA A 293 -2.65 3.34 -12.59
N LEU A 294 -3.39 4.17 -13.36
CA LEU A 294 -2.96 4.61 -14.68
C LEU A 294 -1.66 5.41 -14.63
N LYS A 295 -1.53 6.34 -13.69
CA LYS A 295 -0.29 7.12 -13.50
C LYS A 295 0.89 6.20 -13.17
N GLU A 296 0.68 5.21 -12.29
CA GLU A 296 1.71 4.23 -11.90
C GLU A 296 2.10 3.29 -13.04
N SER A 297 1.17 3.00 -13.96
CA SER A 297 1.44 2.22 -15.17
C SER A 297 2.23 2.99 -16.25
N GLY A 298 2.58 4.25 -15.99
CA GLY A 298 3.35 5.09 -16.91
C GLY A 298 2.52 5.82 -17.96
N ALA A 299 1.20 5.97 -17.73
CA ALA A 299 0.33 6.74 -18.62
C ALA A 299 0.84 8.18 -18.77
N SER A 300 0.73 8.70 -20.00
CA SER A 300 1.07 10.07 -20.34
C SER A 300 0.13 11.06 -19.64
N LYS A 301 0.56 12.32 -19.53
CA LYS A 301 -0.27 13.39 -18.95
C LYS A 301 -1.57 13.60 -19.72
N GLU A 302 -1.54 13.42 -21.05
CA GLU A 302 -2.71 13.53 -21.92
C GLU A 302 -3.72 12.42 -21.65
N GLU A 303 -3.26 11.17 -21.48
CA GLU A 303 -4.12 10.04 -21.12
C GLU A 303 -4.76 10.22 -19.74
N LEU A 304 -3.98 10.68 -18.75
CA LEU A 304 -4.50 10.99 -17.42
C LEU A 304 -5.53 12.12 -17.46
N ALA A 305 -5.25 13.21 -18.18
CA ALA A 305 -6.17 14.33 -18.33
C ALA A 305 -7.48 13.92 -19.01
N LYS A 306 -7.39 13.07 -20.04
CA LYS A 306 -8.56 12.51 -20.72
C LYS A 306 -9.39 11.66 -19.75
N LYS A 307 -8.75 10.78 -18.97
CA LYS A 307 -9.47 9.90 -18.03
C LYS A 307 -10.14 10.66 -16.89
N VAL A 308 -9.46 11.69 -16.34
CA VAL A 308 -10.07 12.61 -15.36
C VAL A 308 -11.31 13.28 -15.96
N SER A 309 -11.21 13.78 -17.20
CA SER A 309 -12.32 14.47 -17.87
C SER A 309 -13.52 13.55 -18.11
N GLU A 310 -13.28 12.29 -18.51
CA GLU A 310 -14.32 11.26 -18.64
C GLU A 310 -15.05 11.05 -17.30
N PHE A 311 -14.30 10.87 -16.20
CA PHE A 311 -14.88 10.63 -14.89
C PHE A 311 -15.63 11.83 -14.32
N VAL A 312 -15.16 13.05 -14.56
CA VAL A 312 -15.86 14.28 -14.16
C VAL A 312 -17.15 14.46 -14.98
N ALA A 313 -17.15 14.12 -16.27
CA ALA A 313 -18.35 14.20 -17.11
C ALA A 313 -19.46 13.22 -16.68
N GLU A 314 -19.08 12.09 -16.06
CA GLU A 314 -20.01 11.11 -15.49
C GLU A 314 -20.60 11.53 -14.12
N VAL A 315 -20.09 12.61 -13.50
CA VAL A 315 -20.64 13.11 -12.23
C VAL A 315 -22.02 13.72 -12.51
N THR A 316 -23.04 13.23 -11.82
CA THR A 316 -24.43 13.71 -11.97
C THR A 316 -24.82 14.74 -10.90
N ASP A 317 -23.99 14.92 -9.89
CA ASP A 317 -24.20 15.88 -8.79
C ASP A 317 -23.73 17.26 -9.23
N GLU A 318 -24.67 18.19 -9.47
CA GLU A 318 -24.38 19.55 -9.91
C GLU A 318 -23.55 20.34 -8.89
N HIS A 319 -23.72 20.08 -7.58
CA HIS A 319 -22.90 20.72 -6.54
C HIS A 319 -21.43 20.28 -6.55
N LYS A 320 -21.12 19.15 -7.20
CA LYS A 320 -19.73 18.69 -7.39
C LYS A 320 -19.11 19.17 -8.70
N LYS A 321 -19.91 19.77 -9.59
CA LYS A 321 -19.44 20.34 -10.86
C LYS A 321 -19.07 21.82 -10.73
N GLU A 322 -19.72 22.53 -9.82
CA GLU A 322 -19.41 23.90 -9.40
C GLU A 322 -18.19 23.95 -8.46
#